data_AF-A0AAW5KG03-F1
#
_entry.id   AF-A0AAW5KG03-F1
#
_cell.length_a   1.000
_cell.length_b   1.000
_cell.length_c   1.000
_cell.angle_alpha   90.00
_cell.angle_beta   90.00
_cell.angle_gamma   90.00
#
_symmetry.space_group_name_H-M   'P 1'
#
loop_
_entity.id
_entity.type
_entity.pdbx_description
1 polymer ?
#
loop_
_entity_poly.entity_id
_entity_poly.type
_entity_poly.pdbx_seq_one_letter_code
_entity_poly.pdbx_strand_id
1 'polypeptide(L)'
;QLSSLADETPEGRSVVVLAKERFGLRGRSLSDKGMTFIPFTVKTRMSGVDFGGSEIRKGAAEAVKAYVLAGGGRYSEACEQVVRQISEQGGTPLVV
;
A
#
# COMPACT_ATOMS: atom_id res chain seq x y z
N GLN A 1 -8.19 -0.80 1.58
CA GLN A 1 -8.89 -0.52 0.30
C GLN A 1 -8.30 0.69 -0.43
N LEU A 2 -8.11 1.83 0.25
CA LEU A 2 -7.76 3.11 -0.38
C LEU A 2 -6.49 3.11 -1.23
N SER A 3 -5.36 2.61 -0.72
CA SER A 3 -4.09 2.59 -1.47
C SER A 3 -4.04 1.61 -2.64
N SER A 4 -4.94 0.63 -2.69
CA SER A 4 -5.00 -0.39 -3.78
C SER A 4 -6.13 -0.14 -4.77
N LEU A 5 -6.97 0.89 -4.56
CA LEU A 5 -8.13 1.17 -5.40
C LEU A 5 -7.75 1.63 -6.81
N ALA A 6 -6.63 2.33 -6.95
CA ALA A 6 -6.06 2.78 -8.23
C ALA A 6 -4.91 1.88 -8.72
N ASP A 7 -4.70 0.73 -8.07
CA ASP A 7 -3.64 -0.21 -8.40
C ASP A 7 -4.19 -1.32 -9.30
N GLU A 8 -3.95 -1.19 -10.60
CA GLU A 8 -4.42 -2.14 -11.62
C GLU A 8 -3.53 -3.38 -11.76
N THR A 9 -2.50 -3.55 -10.93
CA THR A 9 -1.72 -4.78 -10.92
C THR A 9 -2.57 -5.96 -10.42
N PRO A 10 -2.28 -7.21 -10.81
CA PRO A 10 -2.91 -8.39 -10.22
C PRO A 10 -2.89 -8.40 -8.68
N GLU A 11 -1.81 -7.91 -8.08
CA GLU A 11 -1.59 -7.76 -6.65
C GLU A 11 -2.42 -6.62 -6.03
N GLY A 12 -2.58 -5.51 -6.75
CA GLY A 12 -3.48 -4.42 -6.39
C GLY A 12 -4.93 -4.89 -6.31
N ARG A 13 -5.38 -5.60 -7.35
CA ARG A 13 -6.73 -6.17 -7.43
C ARG A 13 -7.00 -7.21 -6.36
N SER A 14 -6.05 -8.11 -6.07
CA SER A 14 -6.23 -9.15 -5.04
C SER A 14 -6.43 -8.56 -3.64
N VAL A 15 -5.73 -7.47 -3.31
CA VAL A 15 -5.91 -6.75 -2.04
C VAL A 15 -7.28 -6.07 -1.94
N VAL A 16 -7.79 -5.51 -3.04
CA VAL A 16 -9.16 -4.93 -3.07
C VAL A 16 -10.22 -6.03 -2.91
N VAL A 17 -10.03 -7.19 -3.54
CA VAL A 17 -10.91 -8.35 -3.39
C VAL A 17 -10.91 -8.86 -1.95
N LEU A 18 -9.73 -9.06 -1.35
CA LEU A 18 -9.59 -9.49 0.05
C LEU A 18 -10.29 -8.53 1.02
N ALA A 19 -10.14 -7.21 0.79
CA ALA A 19 -10.80 -6.20 1.62
C ALA A 19 -12.34 -6.21 1.49
N LYS A 20 -12.86 -6.52 0.30
CA LYS A 20 -14.30 -6.71 0.07
C LYS A 20 -14.81 -7.96 0.77
N GLU A 21 -14.12 -9.08 0.61
CA GLU A 21 -14.53 -10.39 1.16
C GLU A 21 -14.47 -10.41 2.69
N ARG A 22 -13.41 -9.88 3.30
CA ARG A 22 -13.22 -9.96 4.76
C ARG A 22 -13.91 -8.85 5.54
N PHE A 23 -14.10 -7.67 4.95
CA PHE A 23 -14.54 -6.49 5.69
C PHE A 23 -15.73 -5.76 5.07
N GLY A 24 -16.33 -6.28 3.98
CA GLY A 24 -17.54 -5.71 3.37
C GLY A 24 -17.36 -4.29 2.80
N LEU A 25 -16.11 -3.84 2.62
CA LEU A 25 -15.81 -2.49 2.18
C LEU A 25 -16.17 -2.35 0.68
N ARG A 26 -17.18 -1.51 0.36
CA ARG A 26 -17.55 -1.18 -1.02
C ARG A 26 -16.84 0.11 -1.45
N GLY A 27 -16.07 0.04 -2.54
CA GLY A 27 -15.29 1.15 -3.11
C GLY A 27 -16.07 2.32 -3.71
N ARG A 28 -17.38 2.44 -3.48
CA ARG A 28 -18.24 3.40 -4.19
C ARG A 28 -18.47 4.75 -3.50
N SER A 29 -17.95 4.99 -2.29
CA SER A 29 -18.27 6.23 -1.54
C SER A 29 -17.06 7.12 -1.21
N LEU A 30 -15.89 6.87 -1.79
CA LEU A 30 -14.64 7.53 -1.38
C LEU A 30 -14.16 8.62 -2.34
N SER A 31 -14.74 8.71 -3.54
CA SER A 31 -14.38 9.71 -4.55
C SER A 31 -14.75 11.15 -4.15
N ASP A 32 -15.68 11.32 -3.21
CA ASP A 32 -16.24 12.64 -2.86
C ASP A 32 -15.50 13.38 -1.73
N LYS A 33 -14.39 12.85 -1.22
CA LYS A 33 -13.72 13.39 0.00
C LYS A 33 -12.38 14.10 -0.23
N GLY A 34 -12.11 14.59 -1.44
CA GLY A 34 -10.85 15.28 -1.73
C GLY A 34 -9.63 14.35 -1.63
N MET A 35 -9.80 13.11 -2.07
CA MET A 35 -8.76 12.08 -2.10
C MET A 35 -8.11 12.06 -3.48
N THR A 36 -6.79 12.22 -3.54
CA THR A 36 -6.02 12.05 -4.78
C THR A 36 -5.38 10.67 -4.78
N PHE A 37 -5.84 9.79 -5.66
CA PHE A 37 -5.28 8.45 -5.78
C PHE A 37 -4.00 8.46 -6.62
N ILE A 38 -2.95 7.81 -6.12
CA ILE A 38 -1.68 7.65 -6.82
C ILE A 38 -1.64 6.23 -7.41
N PRO A 39 -1.64 6.08 -8.74
CA PRO A 39 -1.59 4.78 -9.37
C PRO A 39 -0.25 4.10 -9.14
N PHE A 40 -0.23 2.77 -9.21
CA PHE A 40 1.00 2.01 -9.14
C PHE A 40 1.92 2.37 -10.32
N THR A 41 3.21 2.56 -10.05
CA THR A 41 4.22 2.68 -11.11
C THR A 41 5.38 1.74 -10.86
N VAL A 42 5.86 1.09 -11.93
CA VAL A 42 7.02 0.17 -11.86
C VAL A 42 8.27 0.89 -11.34
N LYS A 43 8.43 2.17 -11.68
CA LYS A 43 9.57 2.98 -11.24
C LYS A 43 9.61 3.17 -9.71
N THR A 44 8.46 3.43 -9.09
CA THR A 44 8.39 3.62 -7.63
C THR A 44 8.13 2.31 -6.89
N ARG A 45 7.59 1.29 -7.56
CA ARG A 45 7.09 0.04 -6.96
C ARG A 45 6.07 0.28 -5.84
N MET A 46 5.32 1.39 -5.93
CA MET A 46 4.32 1.81 -4.95
C MET A 46 3.08 2.40 -5.63
N SER A 47 1.96 2.32 -4.91
CA SER A 47 0.68 2.99 -5.14
C SER A 47 0.24 3.71 -3.85
N GLY A 48 -0.81 4.53 -3.89
CA GLY A 48 -1.19 5.28 -2.70
C GLY A 48 -2.44 6.14 -2.82
N VAL A 49 -2.69 6.91 -1.78
CA VAL A 49 -3.71 7.96 -1.74
C VAL A 49 -3.21 9.12 -0.89
N ASP A 50 -3.51 10.33 -1.32
CA ASP A 50 -3.34 11.56 -0.54
C ASP A 50 -4.72 12.07 -0.13
N PHE A 51 -4.88 12.42 1.14
CA PHE A 51 -6.13 13.01 1.63
C PHE A 51 -5.88 13.87 2.87
N GLY A 52 -6.48 15.07 2.93
CA GLY A 52 -6.46 15.90 4.14
C GLY A 52 -5.07 16.19 4.72
N GLY A 53 -4.05 16.34 3.87
CA GLY A 53 -2.66 16.56 4.28
C GLY A 53 -1.93 15.31 4.78
N SER A 54 -2.57 14.15 4.73
CA SER A 54 -1.98 12.85 5.03
C SER A 54 -1.71 12.07 3.75
N GLU A 55 -0.66 11.27 3.77
CA GLU A 55 -0.25 10.42 2.65
C GLU A 55 -0.29 8.96 3.10
N ILE A 56 -0.94 8.11 2.31
CA ILE A 56 -0.88 6.66 2.47
C ILE A 56 -0.16 6.11 1.24
N ARG A 57 0.88 5.29 1.47
CA ARG A 57 1.60 4.58 0.43
C ARG A 57 1.49 3.08 0.67
N LYS A 58 1.52 2.31 -0.39
CA LYS A 58 1.60 0.85 -0.36
C LYS A 58 2.59 0.42 -1.42
N GLY A 59 3.43 -0.56 -1.12
CA GLY A 59 4.23 -1.17 -2.19
C GLY A 59 5.21 -2.22 -1.68
N ALA A 60 6.24 -2.46 -2.49
CA ALA A 60 7.33 -3.35 -2.11
C ALA A 60 8.01 -2.83 -0.83
N ALA A 61 8.34 -3.73 0.09
CA ALA A 61 8.91 -3.37 1.39
C ALA A 61 10.11 -2.42 1.30
N GLU A 62 11.05 -2.70 0.39
CA GLU A 62 12.22 -1.83 0.15
C GLU A 62 11.83 -0.43 -0.34
N ALA A 63 10.82 -0.32 -1.21
CA ALA A 63 10.37 0.96 -1.72
C ALA A 63 9.69 1.80 -0.64
N VAL A 64 8.86 1.17 0.20
CA VAL A 64 8.20 1.83 1.32
C VAL A 64 9.21 2.23 2.39
N LYS A 65 10.19 1.36 2.71
CA LYS A 65 11.28 1.68 3.64
C LYS A 65 12.05 2.92 3.17
N ALA A 66 12.46 2.96 1.89
CA ALA A 66 13.13 4.11 1.32
C ALA A 66 12.28 5.39 1.37
N TYR A 67 10.97 5.27 1.08
CA TYR A 67 10.02 6.39 1.16
C TYR A 67 9.93 6.98 2.58
N VAL A 68 9.72 6.13 3.58
CA VAL A 68 9.58 6.54 4.98
C VAL A 68 10.85 7.23 5.47
N LEU A 69 12.02 6.66 5.16
CA LEU A 69 13.30 7.23 5.56
C LEU A 69 13.58 8.56 4.85
N ALA A 70 13.25 8.68 3.57
CA ALA A 70 13.40 9.94 2.82
C ALA A 70 12.49 11.06 3.36
N GLY A 71 11.30 10.70 3.88
CA GLY A 71 10.40 11.63 4.56
C GLY A 71 10.80 11.96 6.00
N GLY A 72 11.95 11.48 6.50
CA GLY A 72 12.39 11.68 7.88
C GLY A 72 11.62 10.84 8.91
N GLY A 73 10.82 9.87 8.45
CA GLY A 73 10.10 8.94 9.30
C GLY A 73 10.97 7.79 9.81
N ARG A 74 10.40 6.96 10.69
CA ARG A 74 11.08 5.78 11.24
C ARG A 74 10.45 4.50 10.71
N TYR A 75 11.26 3.66 10.07
CA TYR A 75 10.88 2.29 9.74
C TYR A 75 11.19 1.39 10.94
N SER A 76 10.21 0.63 11.43
CA SER A 76 10.38 -0.19 12.65
C SER A 76 11.07 -1.52 12.36
N GLU A 77 11.92 -1.98 13.28
CA GLU A 77 12.55 -3.31 13.21
C GLU A 77 11.52 -4.44 13.19
N ALA A 78 10.40 -4.29 13.90
CA ALA A 78 9.31 -5.25 13.86
C ALA A 78 8.74 -5.41 12.44
N CYS A 79 8.61 -4.31 11.70
CA CYS A 79 8.15 -4.36 10.30
C CYS A 79 9.19 -5.05 9.40
N GLU A 80 10.48 -4.79 9.62
CA GLU A 80 11.57 -5.47 8.91
C GLU A 80 11.58 -6.99 9.16
N GLN A 81 11.37 -7.41 10.40
CA GLN A 81 11.29 -8.82 10.77
C GLN A 81 10.12 -9.53 10.08
N VAL A 82 8.92 -8.92 10.08
CA VAL A 82 7.74 -9.51 9.42
C VAL A 82 7.95 -9.61 7.90
N VAL A 83 8.50 -8.57 7.27
CA VAL A 83 8.84 -8.60 5.84
C VAL A 83 9.79 -9.75 5.53
N ARG A 84 10.85 -9.89 6.32
CA ARG A 84 11.84 -10.97 6.15
C ARG A 84 11.21 -12.35 6.29
N GLN A 85 10.38 -12.58 7.31
CA GLN A 85 9.70 -13.85 7.52
C GLN A 85 8.80 -14.24 6.33
N ILE A 86 8.06 -13.29 5.77
CA ILE A 86 7.19 -13.52 4.61
C ILE A 86 8.03 -13.86 3.38
N SER A 87 9.13 -13.15 3.15
CA SER A 87 10.05 -13.43 2.05
C SER A 87 10.73 -14.79 2.17
N GLU A 88 11.14 -15.20 3.37
CA GLU A 88 11.74 -16.52 3.63
C GLU A 88 10.77 -17.67 3.33
N GLN A 89 9.46 -17.42 3.42
CA GLN A 89 8.41 -18.38 3.04
C GLN A 89 8.08 -18.37 1.54
N GLY A 90 8.82 -17.60 0.73
CA GLY A 90 8.57 -17.45 -0.71
C GLY A 90 7.43 -16.50 -1.06
N GLY A 91 6.94 -15.72 -0.08
CA GLY A 91 5.91 -14.72 -0.29
C GLY A 91 6.47 -13.38 -0.80
N THR A 92 5.59 -12.56 -1.36
CA THR A 92 5.90 -11.17 -1.78
C THR A 92 5.31 -10.19 -0.76
N PRO A 93 6.09 -9.72 0.24
CA PRO A 93 5.58 -8.82 1.26
C PRO A 93 5.27 -7.44 0.67
N LEU A 94 4.04 -6.97 0.91
CA LEU A 94 3.62 -5.61 0.62
C LEU A 94 3.43 -4.86 1.93
N VAL A 95 3.98 -3.65 2.01
CA VAL A 95 3.93 -2.79 3.20
C VAL A 95 3.03 -1.59 2.91
N VAL A 96 2.34 -1.10 3.94
CA VAL A 96 1.50 0.12 3.95
C VAL A 96 1.95 1.00 5.11
#